data_AF-A0A9N7UKF0-F1
#
_entry.id   AF-A0A9N7UKF0-F1
#
_cell.length_a   1.000
_cell.length_b   1.000
_cell.length_c   1.000
_cell.angle_alpha   90.00
_cell.angle_beta   90.00
_cell.angle_gamma   90.00
#
_symmetry.space_group_name_H-M   'P 1'
#
loop_
_entity.id
_entity.type
_entity.pdbx_description
1 polymer ?
#
loop_
_entity_poly.entity_id
_entity_poly.type
_entity_poly.pdbx_seq_one_letter_code
_entity_poly.pdbx_strand_id
1 'polypeptide(L)'
;MTCGLTDLRQPERISKGDRKPGSSLESGRRRVVDGWVHITHSNCSAQCGLGQQMRTVQCLSYTGQPSNDCAESLRPTTMQQCESKCDATPISNGDECKDVNKVAYCPLVLKFKFCSRAYFRQMCCKTCQGH
;
A
#
# COMPACT_ATOMS: atom_id res chain seq x y z
N MET A 1 -20.31 3.10 34.80
CA MET A 1 -19.03 2.55 34.36
C MET A 1 -18.81 2.98 32.92
N THR A 2 -18.17 4.13 32.72
CA THR A 2 -17.94 4.75 31.41
C THR A 2 -16.55 4.35 30.91
N CYS A 3 -16.48 3.52 29.86
CA CYS A 3 -15.23 3.34 29.12
C CYS A 3 -15.00 4.59 28.26
N GLY A 4 -13.91 5.30 28.54
CA GLY A 4 -13.50 6.51 27.85
C GLY A 4 -13.16 6.25 26.38
N LEU A 5 -13.63 7.17 25.53
CA LEU A 5 -13.07 7.36 24.20
C LEU A 5 -11.66 7.94 24.35
N THR A 6 -10.65 7.10 24.16
CA THR A 6 -9.30 7.58 23.87
C THR A 6 -9.01 7.26 22.41
N ASP A 7 -9.20 8.28 21.59
CA ASP A 7 -8.44 8.59 20.38
C ASP A 7 -7.80 7.38 19.67
N LEU A 8 -8.57 6.70 18.81
CA LEU A 8 -7.96 6.00 17.68
C LEU A 8 -7.40 7.07 16.75
N ARG A 9 -6.17 7.48 17.07
CA ARG A 9 -5.25 8.22 16.22
C ARG A 9 -5.29 7.62 14.83
N GLN A 10 -6.02 8.31 13.94
CA GLN A 10 -5.99 8.08 12.51
C GLN A 10 -4.53 8.17 12.07
N PRO A 11 -3.96 7.13 11.43
CA PRO A 11 -2.79 7.36 10.60
C PRO A 11 -3.29 8.12 9.37
N GLU A 12 -3.24 9.45 9.49
CA GLU A 12 -2.92 10.44 8.47
C GLU A 12 -3.06 9.90 7.04
N ARG A 13 -4.17 10.24 6.36
CA ARG A 13 -4.25 10.16 4.91
C ARG A 13 -3.19 11.09 4.32
N ILE A 14 -1.99 10.60 4.11
CA ILE A 14 -0.98 11.31 3.33
C ILE A 14 -1.31 11.05 1.87
N SER A 15 -2.10 11.97 1.32
CA SER A 15 -2.29 12.18 -0.11
C SER A 15 -0.96 11.98 -0.83
N LYS A 16 -0.86 10.95 -1.68
CA LYS A 16 0.15 10.91 -2.74
C LYS A 16 -0.20 11.98 -3.77
N GLY A 17 0.07 13.24 -3.42
CA GLY A 17 0.40 14.25 -4.39
C GLY A 17 1.82 13.96 -4.83
N ASP A 18 1.97 13.18 -5.89
CA ASP A 18 3.24 13.06 -6.61
C ASP A 18 3.51 14.44 -7.23
N ARG A 19 4.00 15.39 -6.41
CA ARG A 19 4.69 16.56 -6.94
C ARG A 19 5.96 15.99 -7.54
N LYS A 20 5.87 15.73 -8.85
CA LYS A 20 6.94 15.98 -9.80
C LYS A 20 7.83 17.07 -9.19
N PRO A 21 9.15 16.92 -9.04
CA PRO A 21 9.99 18.07 -8.80
C PRO A 21 9.84 18.96 -10.02
N GLY A 22 8.87 19.88 -9.93
CA GLY A 22 8.86 21.10 -10.68
C GLY A 22 10.16 21.76 -10.30
N SER A 23 11.02 21.92 -11.30
CA SER A 23 11.90 23.07 -11.39
C SER A 23 11.18 24.27 -10.76
N SER A 24 11.51 24.62 -9.52
CA SER A 24 11.14 25.92 -8.98
C SER A 24 11.93 26.91 -9.81
N LEU A 25 11.27 27.41 -10.86
CA LEU A 25 11.81 28.43 -11.72
C LEU A 25 11.69 29.75 -10.95
N GLU A 26 12.50 29.90 -9.90
CA GLU A 26 12.75 31.21 -9.32
C GLU A 26 13.69 31.98 -10.26
N SER A 27 13.22 33.18 -10.57
CA SER A 27 13.76 34.10 -11.56
C SER A 27 15.24 34.43 -11.32
N GLY A 28 16.03 34.47 -12.39
CA GLY A 28 17.15 35.42 -12.47
C GLY A 28 18.54 34.96 -12.03
N ARG A 29 18.92 33.69 -12.22
CA ARG A 29 20.28 33.21 -12.57
C ARG A 29 20.19 31.69 -12.57
N ARG A 30 20.58 31.01 -13.67
CA ARG A 30 20.81 29.57 -13.64
C ARG A 30 22.01 29.30 -12.72
N ARG A 31 21.77 29.30 -11.41
CA ARG A 31 22.65 28.58 -10.51
C ARG A 31 22.52 27.15 -10.94
N VAL A 32 23.68 26.63 -11.28
CA VAL A 32 23.91 25.26 -11.61
C VAL A 32 23.77 24.52 -10.27
N VAL A 33 22.53 24.16 -9.91
CA VAL A 33 22.18 23.63 -8.60
C VAL A 33 22.17 22.12 -8.63
N ASP A 34 22.81 21.53 -7.64
CA ASP A 34 22.65 20.15 -7.22
C ASP A 34 21.20 19.85 -6.80
N GLY A 35 20.78 18.60 -6.95
CA GLY A 35 19.42 18.17 -6.70
C GLY A 35 19.33 16.72 -6.25
N TRP A 36 18.32 16.44 -5.42
CA TRP A 36 18.02 15.08 -4.97
C TRP A 36 17.31 14.30 -6.05
N VAL A 37 17.84 13.11 -6.36
CA VAL A 37 17.25 12.18 -7.30
C VAL A 37 17.05 10.81 -6.66
N HIS A 38 16.14 10.02 -7.23
CA HIS A 38 15.88 8.65 -6.82
C HIS A 38 16.71 7.69 -7.68
N ILE A 39 17.51 6.82 -7.07
CA ILE A 39 18.39 5.89 -7.80
C ILE A 39 17.76 4.52 -7.92
N THR A 40 17.26 3.97 -6.81
CA THR A 40 16.78 2.59 -6.77
C THR A 40 15.64 2.46 -5.79
N HIS A 41 14.69 1.58 -6.10
CA HIS A 41 13.57 1.24 -5.23
C HIS A 41 13.69 -0.22 -4.81
N SER A 42 13.40 -0.51 -3.54
CA SER A 42 13.26 -1.88 -3.04
C SER A 42 11.97 -2.50 -3.55
N ASN A 43 11.87 -3.83 -3.48
CA ASN A 43 10.58 -4.49 -3.62
C ASN A 43 9.61 -4.00 -2.53
N CYS A 44 8.32 -4.05 -2.82
CA CYS A 44 7.30 -3.76 -1.83
C CYS A 44 7.37 -4.79 -0.69
N SER A 45 7.30 -4.33 0.56
CA SER A 45 7.28 -5.22 1.73
C SER A 45 6.07 -6.16 1.72
N ALA A 46 4.98 -5.74 1.07
CA ALA A 46 3.80 -6.53 0.87
C ALA A 46 3.77 -7.13 -0.55
N GLN A 47 3.62 -8.45 -0.63
CA GLN A 47 3.36 -9.15 -1.89
C GLN A 47 1.98 -8.82 -2.47
N CYS A 48 1.04 -8.37 -1.64
CA CYS A 48 -0.30 -7.98 -2.04
C CYS A 48 -0.83 -6.87 -1.13
N GLY A 49 -1.60 -5.94 -1.68
CA GLY A 49 -2.24 -4.85 -0.94
C GLY A 49 -1.30 -3.69 -0.64
N LEU A 50 -1.53 -3.01 0.49
CA LEU A 50 -0.73 -1.87 0.92
C LEU A 50 0.52 -2.35 1.64
N GLY A 51 1.68 -1.96 1.13
CA GLY A 51 2.98 -2.21 1.75
C GLY A 51 3.85 -0.96 1.80
N GLN A 52 5.10 -1.14 2.18
CA GLN A 52 6.10 -0.09 2.21
C GLN A 52 7.29 -0.49 1.36
N GLN A 53 7.85 0.45 0.62
CA GLN A 53 9.06 0.29 -0.15
C GLN A 53 10.07 1.34 0.30
N MET A 54 11.33 0.93 0.40
CA MET A 54 12.45 1.82 0.68
C MET A 54 13.06 2.28 -0.65
N ARG A 55 13.40 3.56 -0.74
CA ARG A 55 13.96 4.21 -1.93
C ARG A 55 15.28 4.85 -1.58
N THR A 56 16.31 4.55 -2.37
CA THR A 56 17.62 5.18 -2.23
C THR A 56 17.61 6.51 -2.96
N VAL A 57 17.82 7.60 -2.22
CA VAL A 57 17.99 8.95 -2.75
C VAL A 57 19.46 9.34 -2.73
N GLN A 58 19.91 10.04 -3.76
CA GLN A 58 21.26 10.57 -3.84
C GLN A 58 21.21 12.00 -4.34
N CYS A 59 22.06 12.84 -3.76
CA CYS A 59 22.29 14.19 -4.25
C CYS A 59 23.22 14.10 -5.46
N LEU A 60 22.77 14.63 -6.60
CA LEU A 60 23.58 14.76 -7.79
C LEU A 60 23.83 16.24 -8.08
N SER A 61 25.06 16.56 -8.48
CA SER A 61 25.40 17.84 -9.08
C SER A 61 24.71 17.97 -10.45
N TYR A 62 24.75 19.18 -11.01
CA TYR A 62 24.34 19.45 -12.37
C TYR A 62 25.03 18.61 -13.45
N THR A 63 26.24 18.10 -13.18
CA THR A 63 26.99 17.22 -14.08
C THR A 63 26.56 15.76 -13.94
N GLY A 64 25.60 15.46 -13.04
CA GLY A 64 25.15 14.10 -12.73
C GLY A 64 26.11 13.34 -11.81
N GLN A 65 27.06 14.01 -11.16
CA GLN A 65 27.98 13.38 -10.22
C GLN A 65 27.43 13.42 -8.80
N PRO A 66 27.70 12.40 -7.95
CA PRO A 66 27.30 12.45 -6.55
C PRO A 66 27.93 13.65 -5.85
N SER A 67 27.09 14.46 -5.21
CA SER A 67 27.48 15.66 -4.46
C SER A 67 26.85 15.60 -3.06
N ASN A 68 27.33 16.44 -2.13
CA ASN A 68 26.73 16.63 -0.80
C ASN A 68 26.25 18.08 -0.61
N ASP A 69 26.21 18.88 -1.67
CA ASP A 69 25.81 20.29 -1.63
C ASP A 69 24.27 20.48 -1.56
N CYS A 70 23.51 19.39 -1.72
CA CYS A 70 22.04 19.45 -1.66
C CYS A 70 21.53 19.77 -0.26
N ALA A 71 20.55 20.67 -0.20
CA ALA A 71 19.83 20.97 1.02
C ALA A 71 19.11 19.72 1.56
N GLU A 72 19.40 19.33 2.79
CA GLU A 72 18.76 18.19 3.48
C GLU A 72 17.25 18.41 3.66
N SER A 73 16.80 19.67 3.73
CA SER A 73 15.37 20.02 3.78
C SER A 73 14.60 19.64 2.52
N LEU A 74 15.29 19.49 1.39
CA LEU A 74 14.71 19.04 0.11
C LEU A 74 14.87 17.53 -0.10
N ARG A 75 15.43 16.81 0.88
CA ARG A 75 15.66 15.36 0.77
C ARG A 75 14.31 14.63 0.71
N PRO A 76 14.05 13.83 -0.34
CA PRO A 76 12.83 13.06 -0.44
C PRO A 76 12.80 11.99 0.66
N THR A 77 11.59 11.62 1.08
CA THR A 77 11.41 10.56 2.07
C THR A 77 11.91 9.22 1.52
N THR A 78 12.83 8.59 2.24
CA THR A 78 13.39 7.27 1.91
C THR A 78 12.35 6.15 1.97
N MET A 79 11.26 6.34 2.72
CA MET A 79 10.15 5.39 2.82
C MET A 79 8.92 5.87 2.08
N GLN A 80 8.36 5.02 1.23
CA GLN A 80 7.11 5.29 0.53
C GLN A 80 6.18 4.09 0.59
N GLN A 81 4.88 4.35 0.65
CA GLN A 81 3.86 3.31 0.54
C GLN A 81 3.80 2.75 -0.89
N CYS A 82 3.77 1.44 -1.05
CA CYS A 82 3.48 0.73 -2.30
C CYS A 82 2.10 0.10 -2.24
N GLU A 83 1.48 -0.08 -3.39
CA GLU A 83 0.26 -0.89 -3.53
C GLU A 83 0.55 -1.97 -4.57
N SER A 84 0.60 -3.21 -4.11
CA SER A 84 0.72 -4.39 -4.95
C SER A 84 -0.68 -4.89 -5.25
N LYS A 85 -1.03 -5.10 -6.52
CA LYS A 85 -2.35 -5.67 -6.86
C LYS A 85 -2.43 -7.06 -6.26
N CYS A 86 -3.35 -7.26 -5.32
CA CYS A 86 -3.75 -8.60 -4.93
C CYS A 86 -4.47 -9.19 -6.13
N ASP A 87 -3.79 -10.04 -6.90
CA ASP A 87 -4.52 -10.96 -7.73
C ASP A 87 -5.26 -11.87 -6.74
N ALA A 88 -6.57 -11.67 -6.62
CA ALA A 88 -7.43 -12.56 -5.88
C ALA A 88 -7.63 -13.85 -6.69
N THR A 89 -6.54 -14.46 -7.15
CA THR A 89 -6.58 -15.87 -7.49
C THR A 89 -6.73 -16.60 -6.17
N PRO A 90 -7.85 -17.31 -5.93
CA PRO A 90 -7.77 -18.39 -4.97
C PRO A 90 -6.60 -19.23 -5.44
N ILE A 91 -5.67 -19.53 -4.53
CA ILE A 91 -4.63 -20.51 -4.76
C ILE A 91 -5.37 -21.74 -5.29
N SER A 92 -5.32 -21.95 -6.61
CA SER A 92 -5.84 -23.13 -7.29
C SER A 92 -4.91 -24.29 -6.96
N ASN A 93 -4.87 -24.66 -5.68
CA ASN A 93 -4.73 -26.05 -5.34
C ASN A 93 -6.15 -26.59 -5.45
N GLY A 94 -6.36 -27.52 -6.37
CA GLY A 94 -7.64 -28.19 -6.60
C GLY A 94 -8.07 -29.02 -5.39
N ASP A 95 -8.33 -28.37 -4.26
CA ASP A 95 -9.12 -28.93 -3.18
C ASP A 95 -10.56 -28.51 -3.42
N GLU A 96 -11.34 -29.50 -3.86
CA GLU A 96 -12.79 -29.50 -3.86
C GLU A 96 -13.36 -28.52 -2.84
N CYS A 97 -14.12 -27.54 -3.33
CA CYS A 97 -14.79 -26.59 -2.48
C CYS A 97 -15.70 -27.32 -1.48
N LYS A 98 -15.35 -27.28 -0.19
CA LYS A 98 -16.03 -27.98 0.91
C LYS A 98 -16.50 -26.97 1.96
N ASP A 99 -17.71 -27.18 2.49
CA ASP A 99 -18.25 -26.35 3.55
C ASP A 99 -17.47 -26.56 4.87
N VAL A 100 -16.72 -25.54 5.28
CA VAL A 100 -15.91 -25.52 6.50
C VAL A 100 -16.80 -25.20 7.71
N ASN A 101 -17.66 -26.16 8.08
CA ASN A 101 -18.62 -26.03 9.19
C ASN A 101 -17.98 -25.75 10.56
N LYS A 102 -16.68 -26.00 10.70
CA LYS A 102 -15.91 -25.73 11.93
C LYS A 102 -15.62 -24.24 12.15
N VAL A 103 -15.52 -23.46 11.07
CA VAL A 103 -15.17 -22.02 11.11
C VAL A 103 -16.42 -21.16 11.05
N ALA A 104 -17.42 -21.58 10.26
CA ALA A 104 -18.73 -20.97 10.23
C ALA A 104 -19.77 -22.09 10.15
N TYR A 105 -20.79 -22.06 11.00
CA TYR A 105 -21.89 -23.02 10.87
C TYR A 105 -22.71 -22.65 9.62
N CYS A 106 -22.38 -23.29 8.50
CA CYS A 106 -22.88 -22.93 7.17
C CYS A 106 -24.43 -22.91 7.06
N PRO A 107 -25.18 -23.80 7.73
CA PRO A 107 -26.64 -23.69 7.75
C PRO A 107 -27.17 -22.35 8.32
N LEU A 108 -26.45 -21.73 9.27
CA LEU A 108 -26.81 -20.39 9.77
C LEU A 108 -26.43 -19.29 8.77
N VAL A 109 -25.34 -19.46 8.02
CA VAL A 109 -24.93 -18.54 6.95
C VAL A 109 -26.03 -18.39 5.91
N LEU A 110 -26.64 -19.50 5.48
CA LEU A 110 -27.77 -19.48 4.56
C LEU A 110 -29.01 -18.85 5.21
N LYS A 111 -29.33 -19.25 6.45
CA LYS A 111 -30.51 -18.77 7.19
C LYS A 111 -30.50 -17.26 7.42
N PHE A 112 -29.33 -16.67 7.65
CA PHE A 112 -29.14 -15.24 7.88
C PHE A 112 -28.66 -14.47 6.64
N LYS A 113 -28.69 -15.07 5.44
CA LYS A 113 -28.30 -14.44 4.16
C LYS A 113 -26.88 -13.87 4.15
N PHE A 114 -25.97 -14.48 4.90
CA PHE A 114 -24.56 -14.09 4.92
C PHE A 114 -23.78 -14.55 3.68
N CYS A 115 -24.40 -15.32 2.78
CA CYS A 115 -23.87 -15.64 1.45
C CYS A 115 -23.59 -14.39 0.58
N SER A 116 -24.08 -13.20 0.93
CA SER A 116 -23.71 -11.93 0.28
C SER A 116 -22.26 -11.49 0.53
N ARG A 117 -21.61 -12.05 1.55
CA ARG A 117 -20.23 -11.73 1.94
C ARG A 117 -19.27 -12.77 1.38
N ALA A 118 -18.23 -12.31 0.67
CA ALA A 118 -17.22 -13.16 0.05
C ALA A 118 -16.57 -14.15 1.03
N TYR A 119 -16.30 -13.71 2.26
CA TYR A 119 -15.75 -14.57 3.33
C TYR A 119 -16.59 -15.83 3.58
N PHE A 120 -17.92 -15.67 3.68
CA PHE A 120 -18.81 -16.79 3.94
C PHE A 120 -19.03 -17.65 2.69
N ARG A 121 -18.97 -17.07 1.47
CA ARG A 121 -18.97 -17.85 0.22
C ARG A 121 -17.73 -18.71 0.05
N GLN A 122 -16.58 -18.24 0.53
CA GLN A 122 -15.33 -19.02 0.50
C GLN A 122 -15.36 -20.19 1.48
N MET A 123 -15.91 -19.98 2.69
CA MET A 123 -15.99 -21.02 3.72
C MET A 123 -17.18 -21.97 3.54
N CYS A 124 -18.29 -21.52 2.95
CA CYS A 124 -19.55 -22.24 2.83
C CYS A 124 -20.03 -22.31 1.36
N CYS A 125 -19.15 -22.72 0.46
CA CYS A 125 -19.41 -22.66 -0.97
C CYS A 125 -20.46 -23.65 -1.48
N LYS A 126 -20.65 -24.82 -0.85
CA LYS A 126 -21.73 -25.75 -1.21
C LYS A 126 -23.06 -25.21 -0.71
N THR A 127 -23.07 -24.68 0.51
CA THR A 127 -24.27 -24.07 1.10
C THR A 127 -24.71 -22.80 0.36
N CYS A 128 -23.77 -22.00 -0.17
CA CYS A 128 -24.06 -20.78 -0.92
C CYS A 128 -24.07 -20.98 -2.46
N GLN A 129 -24.05 -22.22 -2.98
CA GLN A 129 -23.88 -22.51 -4.41
C GLN A 129 -25.05 -22.05 -5.30
N GLY A 130 -26.18 -21.61 -4.73
CA GLY A 130 -27.38 -21.19 -5.46
C GLY A 130 -28.04 -19.93 -4.91
N HIS A 131 -27.27 -19.06 -4.24
CA HIS A 131 -27.81 -17.96 -3.43
C HIS A 131 -27.02 -16.67 -3.55
#